data_AF-C7N898-F1
#
_entry.id   AF-C7N898-F1
#
_cell.length_a   1.000
_cell.length_b   1.000
_cell.length_c   1.000
_cell.angle_alpha   90.00
_cell.angle_beta   90.00
_cell.angle_gamma   90.00
#
_symmetry.space_group_name_H-M   'P 1'
#
loop_
_entity.id
_entity.type
_entity.pdbx_description
1 polymer ?
#
loop_
_entity_poly.entity_id
_entity_poly.type
_entity_poly.pdbx_seq_one_letter_code
_entity_poly.pdbx_strand_id
1 'polypeptide(L)'
;MEQGAPSFPFFTHRDCPYFPCHEGADLDTFNCAFCYCPLYALGPACGGDFRYNDKGLKDCTGCTKPHEGDAGIRMVKERFRDLAALAAMPMHDSAPEPVEKPAFEHYLQVGKKNMRCGYTTGTCAAAAARGAAELLLAGTALPGVRILTPAGIEVPVELEEYSSGDGWAQCAVRKDAGDDPDVTDGLLVFARVCRTDGPGVDIDGGGGVGRVTREGLDQPVGAAAINHVPREMIAEQVSEAASSNGYVGGLRVEIFVPGGAEVARRTFNPRLGIEGGISILGTSGIVRPMSEQAIVDTIRTEMNVRRAEGATHLLVMPGNYGRDYAEGELGLNVDEAVQCSNYIGEALDIASSLGFETLLLVGHIGKLAKVSAGNMNTHSRTSDARAEVLAAHGALAGASCDAVEAIMQSITTDEALAILQDEGVLGPAMASLTQRLGERLQQRAGDNLQVECIVFSLAHGLLGKTPGADGLLRIEGIAGS
;
A
#
# COMPACT_ATOMS: atom_id res chain seq x y z
N MET A 1 -72.87 0.06 -30.96
CA MET A 1 -72.25 -0.58 -32.13
C MET A 1 -71.37 0.45 -32.80
N GLU A 2 -70.15 0.65 -32.29
CA GLU A 2 -69.13 1.42 -33.02
C GLU A 2 -68.37 0.45 -33.92
N GLN A 3 -68.40 0.78 -35.20
CA GLN A 3 -67.89 -0.02 -36.30
C GLN A 3 -66.37 -0.13 -36.17
N GLY A 4 -65.87 -1.37 -36.06
CA GLY A 4 -64.44 -1.63 -36.09
C GLY A 4 -63.83 -1.11 -37.39
N ALA A 5 -62.92 -0.14 -37.27
CA ALA A 5 -62.10 0.29 -38.39
C ALA A 5 -61.37 -0.94 -38.98
N PRO A 6 -61.27 -1.07 -40.30
CA PRO A 6 -60.49 -2.15 -40.89
C PRO A 6 -59.03 -2.00 -40.43
N SER A 7 -58.52 -3.01 -39.70
CA SER A 7 -57.09 -3.20 -39.51
C SER A 7 -56.48 -3.31 -40.90
N PHE A 8 -55.78 -2.29 -41.38
CA PHE A 8 -54.97 -2.38 -42.60
C PHE A 8 -53.73 -3.21 -42.25
N PRO A 9 -53.69 -4.52 -42.55
CA PRO A 9 -52.53 -5.33 -42.21
C PRO A 9 -51.39 -5.10 -43.23
N PHE A 10 -51.71 -4.45 -44.35
CA PHE A 10 -50.91 -4.37 -45.54
C PHE A 10 -51.05 -2.99 -46.18
N PHE A 11 -49.92 -2.35 -46.51
CA PHE A 11 -49.86 -1.07 -47.23
C PHE A 11 -48.70 -1.11 -48.23
N THR A 12 -48.96 -0.68 -49.47
CA THR A 12 -47.94 -0.58 -50.53
C THR A 12 -47.95 0.82 -51.11
N HIS A 13 -46.84 1.55 -50.99
CA HIS A 13 -46.70 2.87 -51.58
C HIS A 13 -46.09 2.79 -52.98
N ARG A 14 -46.93 2.55 -53.99
CA ARG A 14 -46.49 2.36 -55.39
C ARG A 14 -45.87 3.61 -56.01
N ASP A 15 -46.19 4.79 -55.48
CA ASP A 15 -45.64 6.08 -55.93
C ASP A 15 -44.30 6.42 -55.25
N CYS A 16 -43.74 5.53 -54.43
CA CYS A 16 -42.42 5.73 -53.83
C CYS A 16 -41.35 5.76 -54.94
N PRO A 17 -40.42 6.73 -54.95
CA PRO A 17 -39.33 6.77 -55.93
C PRO A 17 -38.36 5.57 -55.81
N TYR A 18 -38.45 4.82 -54.70
CA TYR A 18 -37.66 3.63 -54.45
C TYR A 18 -38.43 2.33 -54.69
N PHE A 19 -39.71 2.35 -55.10
CA PHE A 19 -40.50 1.13 -55.28
C PHE A 19 -40.25 0.48 -56.67
N PRO A 20 -40.01 -0.84 -56.75
CA PRO A 20 -39.78 -1.75 -55.63
C PRO A 20 -38.38 -1.58 -55.02
N CYS A 21 -38.30 -1.53 -53.69
CA CYS A 21 -37.02 -1.30 -53.00
C CYS A 21 -36.06 -2.49 -53.08
N HIS A 22 -36.57 -3.66 -53.47
CA HIS A 22 -35.84 -4.92 -53.60
C HIS A 22 -36.16 -5.59 -54.94
N GLU A 23 -35.11 -5.91 -55.70
CA GLU A 23 -35.24 -6.68 -56.93
C GLU A 23 -35.68 -8.13 -56.62
N GLY A 24 -36.70 -8.62 -57.34
CA GLY A 24 -37.20 -10.00 -57.19
C GLY A 24 -38.32 -10.20 -56.17
N ALA A 25 -38.80 -9.14 -55.51
CA ALA A 25 -39.93 -9.23 -54.60
C ALA A 25 -41.27 -9.34 -55.35
N ASP A 26 -42.22 -10.10 -54.80
CA ASP A 26 -43.57 -10.24 -55.33
C ASP A 26 -44.39 -8.96 -55.09
N LEU A 27 -44.67 -8.22 -56.17
CA LEU A 27 -45.33 -6.91 -56.13
C LEU A 27 -46.82 -6.97 -55.78
N ASP A 28 -47.44 -8.15 -55.83
CA ASP A 28 -48.82 -8.34 -55.41
C ASP A 28 -48.94 -8.52 -53.90
N THR A 29 -47.86 -8.98 -53.26
CA THR A 29 -47.78 -9.20 -51.81
C THR A 29 -46.76 -8.28 -51.12
N PHE A 30 -46.26 -7.24 -51.82
CA PHE A 30 -45.20 -6.35 -51.31
C PHE A 30 -45.68 -5.34 -50.25
N ASN A 31 -45.14 -5.43 -49.04
CA ASN A 31 -45.54 -4.60 -47.91
C ASN A 31 -44.53 -3.49 -47.60
N CYS A 32 -44.95 -2.22 -47.53
CA CYS A 32 -44.12 -1.07 -47.20
C CYS A 32 -44.10 -0.72 -45.70
N ALA A 33 -44.62 -1.56 -44.80
CA ALA A 33 -44.70 -1.26 -43.37
C ALA A 33 -43.33 -1.00 -42.70
N PHE A 34 -42.25 -1.58 -43.23
CA PHE A 34 -40.90 -1.40 -42.71
C PHE A 34 -39.94 -1.00 -43.83
N CYS A 35 -39.71 0.31 -44.00
CA CYS A 35 -38.70 0.82 -44.95
C CYS A 35 -37.27 0.37 -44.61
N TYR A 36 -37.05 -0.04 -43.36
CA TYR A 36 -35.84 -0.71 -42.88
C TYR A 36 -36.23 -1.83 -41.93
N CYS A 37 -35.53 -2.97 -42.01
CA CYS A 37 -35.82 -4.11 -41.16
C CYS A 37 -35.38 -3.83 -39.71
N PRO A 38 -36.30 -3.74 -38.73
CA PRO A 38 -35.92 -3.48 -37.34
C PRO A 38 -35.11 -4.65 -36.75
N LEU A 39 -35.19 -5.84 -37.35
CA LEU A 39 -34.44 -7.03 -36.94
C LEU A 39 -32.94 -6.97 -37.33
N TYR A 40 -32.49 -5.92 -38.00
CA TYR A 40 -31.07 -5.77 -38.37
C TYR A 40 -30.14 -5.94 -37.16
N ALA A 41 -30.51 -5.31 -36.03
CA ALA A 41 -29.76 -5.32 -34.78
C ALA A 41 -29.61 -6.71 -34.13
N LEU A 42 -30.43 -7.68 -34.52
CA LEU A 42 -30.30 -9.08 -34.08
C LEU A 42 -29.13 -9.81 -34.76
N GLY A 43 -28.38 -9.13 -35.64
CA GLY A 43 -27.21 -9.71 -36.29
C GLY A 43 -27.57 -11.01 -37.03
N PRO A 44 -26.82 -12.12 -36.84
CA PRO A 44 -27.13 -13.38 -37.50
C PRO A 44 -28.42 -14.05 -37.04
N ALA A 45 -28.96 -13.66 -35.88
CA ALA A 45 -30.21 -14.21 -35.34
C ALA A 45 -31.48 -13.59 -35.95
N CYS A 46 -31.36 -12.66 -36.91
CA CYS A 46 -32.52 -11.95 -37.46
C CYS A 46 -33.44 -12.85 -38.31
N GLY A 47 -32.96 -14.03 -38.75
CA GLY A 47 -33.73 -14.96 -39.58
C GLY A 47 -33.98 -14.49 -41.01
N GLY A 48 -33.33 -13.39 -41.43
CA GLY A 48 -33.41 -12.81 -42.78
C GLY A 48 -32.32 -13.36 -43.70
N ASP A 49 -32.44 -13.07 -44.99
CA ASP A 49 -31.47 -13.49 -46.00
C ASP A 49 -30.50 -12.34 -46.26
N PHE A 50 -29.41 -12.29 -45.49
CA PHE A 50 -28.40 -11.22 -45.52
C PHE A 50 -27.00 -11.81 -45.75
N ARG A 51 -26.03 -10.93 -46.03
CA ARG A 51 -24.59 -11.25 -46.04
C ARG A 51 -23.82 -10.23 -45.21
N TYR A 52 -22.59 -10.54 -44.83
CA TYR A 52 -21.66 -9.55 -44.28
C TYR A 52 -20.69 -9.12 -45.38
N ASN A 53 -20.44 -7.81 -45.51
CA ASN A 53 -19.45 -7.29 -46.45
C ASN A 53 -18.03 -7.33 -45.85
N ASP A 54 -17.03 -6.93 -46.64
CA ASP A 54 -15.60 -6.96 -46.25
C ASP A 54 -15.27 -6.07 -45.03
N LYS A 55 -16.17 -5.18 -44.63
CA LYS A 55 -16.05 -4.32 -43.44
C LYS A 55 -16.78 -4.90 -42.22
N GLY A 56 -17.27 -6.15 -42.32
CA GLY A 56 -18.07 -6.78 -41.26
C GLY A 56 -19.46 -6.16 -41.07
N LEU A 57 -19.91 -5.31 -42.00
CA LEU A 57 -21.24 -4.71 -41.94
C LEU A 57 -22.25 -5.62 -42.63
N LYS A 58 -23.42 -5.78 -41.99
CA LYS A 58 -24.50 -6.60 -42.50
C LYS A 58 -25.17 -5.90 -43.69
N ASP A 59 -25.19 -6.57 -44.83
CA ASP A 59 -25.82 -6.13 -46.06
C ASP A 59 -27.12 -6.93 -46.28
N CYS A 60 -28.25 -6.23 -46.15
CA CYS A 60 -29.60 -6.78 -46.27
C CYS A 60 -30.27 -6.44 -47.60
N THR A 61 -29.55 -5.88 -48.59
CA THR A 61 -30.14 -5.43 -49.85
C THR A 61 -30.87 -6.54 -50.64
N GLY A 62 -30.50 -7.81 -50.45
CA GLY A 62 -31.17 -8.96 -51.07
C GLY A 62 -32.32 -9.58 -50.26
N CYS A 63 -32.64 -9.07 -49.06
CA CYS A 63 -33.63 -9.69 -48.17
C CYS A 63 -35.04 -9.14 -48.44
N THR A 64 -35.99 -10.01 -48.78
CA THR A 64 -37.40 -9.63 -49.01
C THR A 64 -38.33 -9.92 -47.84
N LYS A 65 -37.89 -10.68 -46.82
CA LYS A 65 -38.76 -11.19 -45.75
C LYS A 65 -39.64 -10.16 -45.05
N PRO A 66 -39.15 -8.95 -44.69
CA PRO A 66 -40.01 -7.93 -44.07
C PRO A 66 -41.15 -7.43 -44.98
N HIS A 67 -41.01 -7.63 -46.28
CA HIS A 67 -41.92 -7.17 -47.33
C HIS A 67 -42.89 -8.26 -47.82
N GLU A 68 -42.80 -9.49 -47.33
CA GLU A 68 -43.66 -10.63 -47.73
C GLU A 68 -45.03 -10.59 -47.02
N GLY A 69 -45.93 -9.74 -47.52
CA GLY A 69 -47.32 -9.65 -47.08
C GLY A 69 -47.48 -9.51 -45.56
N ASP A 70 -48.46 -10.23 -45.01
CA ASP A 70 -48.71 -10.27 -43.57
C ASP A 70 -47.72 -11.16 -42.79
N ALA A 71 -47.12 -12.14 -43.47
CA ALA A 71 -46.18 -13.07 -42.87
C ALA A 71 -44.89 -12.35 -42.45
N GLY A 72 -44.37 -11.46 -43.31
CA GLY A 72 -43.22 -10.60 -43.02
C GLY A 72 -43.44 -9.68 -41.83
N ILE A 73 -44.60 -9.02 -41.76
CA ILE A 73 -44.95 -8.18 -40.61
C ILE A 73 -45.05 -9.00 -39.33
N ARG A 74 -45.69 -10.18 -39.38
CA ARG A 74 -45.84 -11.03 -38.21
C ARG A 74 -44.49 -11.51 -37.68
N MET A 75 -43.62 -11.97 -38.58
CA MET A 75 -42.23 -12.32 -38.25
C MET A 75 -41.52 -11.18 -37.52
N VAL A 76 -41.64 -9.96 -38.04
CA VAL A 76 -41.01 -8.79 -37.41
C VAL A 76 -41.63 -8.52 -36.03
N LYS A 77 -42.97 -8.51 -35.91
CA LYS A 77 -43.71 -8.27 -34.67
C LYS A 77 -43.40 -9.29 -33.56
N GLU A 78 -43.31 -10.57 -33.88
CA GLU A 78 -43.01 -11.62 -32.91
C GLU A 78 -41.60 -11.49 -32.33
N ARG A 79 -40.67 -10.93 -33.11
CA ARG A 79 -39.26 -10.75 -32.74
C ARG A 79 -38.95 -9.41 -32.08
N PHE A 80 -39.93 -8.53 -31.88
CA PHE A 80 -39.73 -7.27 -31.15
C PHE A 80 -39.32 -7.49 -29.68
N ARG A 81 -39.68 -8.62 -29.06
CA ARG A 81 -39.21 -8.92 -27.70
C ARG A 81 -37.70 -9.10 -27.64
N ASP A 82 -37.10 -9.70 -28.66
CA ASP A 82 -35.65 -9.88 -28.73
C ASP A 82 -34.94 -8.53 -28.92
N LEU A 83 -35.54 -7.64 -29.70
CA LEU A 83 -35.06 -6.25 -29.84
C LEU A 83 -35.18 -5.47 -28.54
N ALA A 84 -36.30 -5.62 -27.83
CA ALA A 84 -36.50 -4.99 -26.53
C ALA A 84 -35.50 -5.52 -25.49
N ALA A 85 -35.15 -6.81 -25.53
CA ALA A 85 -34.12 -7.39 -24.69
C ALA A 85 -32.73 -6.79 -24.99
N LEU A 86 -32.36 -6.63 -26.26
CA LEU A 86 -31.13 -5.94 -26.66
C LEU A 86 -31.10 -4.47 -26.19
N ALA A 87 -32.22 -3.75 -26.35
CA ALA A 87 -32.33 -2.36 -25.93
C ALA A 87 -32.31 -2.19 -24.39
N ALA A 88 -32.71 -3.24 -23.65
CA ALA A 88 -32.70 -3.27 -22.19
C ALA A 88 -31.38 -3.80 -21.60
N MET A 89 -30.43 -4.26 -22.42
CA MET A 89 -29.10 -4.59 -21.93
C MET A 89 -28.43 -3.32 -21.41
N PRO A 90 -27.78 -3.36 -20.22
CA PRO A 90 -27.00 -2.23 -19.76
C PRO A 90 -25.95 -1.92 -20.84
N MET A 91 -25.95 -0.68 -21.33
CA MET A 91 -24.86 -0.22 -22.18
C MET A 91 -23.58 -0.34 -21.36
N HIS A 92 -22.69 -1.27 -21.72
CA HIS A 92 -21.31 -1.17 -21.29
C HIS A 92 -20.80 0.13 -21.91
N ASP A 93 -20.72 1.15 -21.06
CA ASP A 93 -20.11 2.42 -21.41
C ASP A 93 -18.62 2.15 -21.62
N SER A 94 -18.27 1.80 -22.85
CA SER A 94 -16.91 1.59 -23.29
C SER A 94 -16.69 2.30 -24.63
N ALA A 95 -17.11 3.56 -24.68
CA ALA A 95 -16.29 4.57 -25.34
C ALA A 95 -15.44 5.21 -24.22
N PRO A 96 -14.10 5.19 -24.30
CA PRO A 96 -13.32 5.93 -23.32
C PRO A 96 -13.69 7.40 -23.45
N GLU A 97 -14.29 7.97 -22.40
CA GLU A 97 -14.25 9.42 -22.20
C GLU A 97 -12.78 9.85 -22.33
N PRO A 98 -12.49 11.04 -22.91
CA PRO A 98 -11.13 11.55 -22.93
C PRO A 98 -10.65 11.60 -21.47
N VAL A 99 -9.68 10.74 -21.15
CA VAL A 99 -9.18 10.56 -19.80
C VAL A 99 -8.54 11.86 -19.35
N GLU A 100 -9.29 12.67 -18.59
CA GLU A 100 -8.69 13.58 -17.63
C GLU A 100 -7.70 12.75 -16.82
N LYS A 101 -6.45 13.22 -16.73
CA LYS A 101 -5.39 12.49 -16.06
C LYS A 101 -5.89 11.94 -14.72
N PRO A 102 -5.85 10.62 -14.49
CA PRO A 102 -6.32 10.04 -13.25
C PRO A 102 -5.50 10.62 -12.09
N ALA A 103 -6.10 11.56 -11.34
CA ALA A 103 -5.46 12.22 -10.21
C ALA A 103 -6.05 11.68 -8.90
N PHE A 104 -5.20 11.14 -8.04
CA PHE A 104 -5.61 10.66 -6.73
C PHE A 104 -5.67 11.84 -5.73
N GLU A 105 -6.89 12.34 -5.50
CA GLU A 105 -7.16 13.44 -4.58
C GLU A 105 -7.79 12.94 -3.27
N HIS A 106 -6.99 12.27 -2.45
CA HIS A 106 -7.39 11.86 -1.10
C HIS A 106 -6.59 12.64 -0.05
N TYR A 107 -7.27 13.25 0.92
CA TYR A 107 -6.65 14.10 1.93
C TYR A 107 -7.01 13.66 3.35
N LEU A 108 -6.06 13.80 4.26
CA LEU A 108 -6.24 13.53 5.68
C LEU A 108 -5.80 14.73 6.51
N GLN A 109 -6.53 14.97 7.60
CA GLN A 109 -6.14 15.98 8.58
C GLN A 109 -4.99 15.43 9.44
N VAL A 110 -3.78 15.95 9.23
CA VAL A 110 -2.59 15.63 10.04
C VAL A 110 -2.24 16.86 10.88
N GLY A 111 -2.62 16.81 12.16
CA GLY A 111 -2.51 17.96 13.05
C GLY A 111 -3.34 19.15 12.54
N LYS A 112 -2.68 20.27 12.24
CA LYS A 112 -3.32 21.50 11.76
C LYS A 112 -3.36 21.64 10.23
N LYS A 113 -2.82 20.67 9.49
CA LYS A 113 -2.74 20.71 8.02
C LYS A 113 -3.63 19.62 7.42
N ASN A 114 -4.22 19.92 6.28
CA ASN A 114 -4.82 18.91 5.42
C ASN A 114 -3.72 18.45 4.46
N MET A 115 -3.33 17.18 4.53
CA MET A 115 -2.21 16.62 3.78
C MET A 115 -2.71 15.57 2.79
N ARG A 116 -2.17 15.60 1.57
CA ARG A 116 -2.54 14.68 0.49
C ARG A 116 -1.91 13.32 0.73
N CYS A 117 -2.71 12.27 0.58
CA CYS A 117 -2.24 10.90 0.59
C CYS A 117 -1.66 10.51 -0.76
N GLY A 118 -0.71 9.60 -0.73
CA GLY A 118 -0.19 8.93 -1.91
C GLY A 118 -0.63 7.48 -1.98
N TYR A 119 0.03 6.72 -2.84
CA TYR A 119 -0.16 5.28 -2.96
C TYR A 119 1.17 4.52 -2.88
N THR A 120 1.08 3.29 -2.39
CA THR A 120 2.25 2.49 -2.02
C THR A 120 2.99 1.94 -3.24
N THR A 121 4.23 1.47 -3.05
CA THR A 121 4.94 0.73 -4.11
C THR A 121 4.18 -0.52 -4.55
N GLY A 122 3.44 -1.17 -3.62
CA GLY A 122 2.54 -2.28 -3.94
C GLY A 122 1.42 -1.90 -4.91
N THR A 123 0.75 -0.77 -4.66
CA THR A 123 -0.29 -0.24 -5.57
C THR A 123 0.28 0.12 -6.93
N CYS A 124 1.48 0.72 -6.97
CA CYS A 124 2.17 1.02 -8.23
C CYS A 124 2.45 -0.27 -9.02
N ALA A 125 2.97 -1.31 -8.37
CA ALA A 125 3.29 -2.58 -9.00
C ALA A 125 2.03 -3.29 -9.53
N ALA A 126 0.95 -3.30 -8.76
CA ALA A 126 -0.33 -3.88 -9.17
C ALA A 126 -0.95 -3.14 -10.38
N ALA A 127 -0.92 -1.80 -10.35
CA ALA A 127 -1.40 -0.98 -11.47
C ALA A 127 -0.55 -1.18 -12.73
N ALA A 128 0.77 -1.17 -12.61
CA ALA A 128 1.68 -1.43 -13.73
C ALA A 128 1.45 -2.85 -14.31
N ALA A 129 1.26 -3.85 -13.44
CA ALA A 129 0.98 -5.23 -13.87
C ALA A 129 -0.36 -5.35 -14.60
N ARG A 130 -1.40 -4.63 -14.14
CA ARG A 130 -2.68 -4.53 -14.84
C ARG A 130 -2.49 -3.97 -16.25
N GLY A 131 -1.84 -2.81 -16.36
CA GLY A 131 -1.59 -2.15 -17.63
C GLY A 131 -0.81 -3.01 -18.62
N ALA A 132 0.24 -3.68 -18.13
CA ALA A 132 1.04 -4.59 -18.93
C ALA A 132 0.25 -5.83 -19.39
N ALA A 133 -0.58 -6.42 -18.51
CA ALA A 133 -1.43 -7.55 -18.87
C ALA A 133 -2.47 -7.17 -19.93
N GLU A 134 -3.12 -6.01 -19.78
CA GLU A 134 -4.09 -5.49 -20.76
C GLU A 134 -3.42 -5.22 -22.12
N LEU A 135 -2.23 -4.61 -22.12
CA LEU A 135 -1.46 -4.39 -23.35
C LEU A 135 -1.09 -5.72 -24.03
N LEU A 136 -0.71 -6.75 -23.27
CA LEU A 136 -0.35 -8.07 -23.81
C LEU A 136 -1.54 -8.84 -24.39
N LEU A 137 -2.72 -8.72 -23.78
CA LEU A 137 -3.89 -9.55 -24.10
C LEU A 137 -4.84 -8.86 -25.07
N ALA A 138 -5.13 -7.58 -24.85
CA ALA A 138 -6.01 -6.77 -25.70
C ALA A 138 -5.25 -6.05 -26.83
N GLY A 139 -3.91 -5.96 -26.76
CA GLY A 139 -3.10 -5.19 -27.70
C GLY A 139 -3.28 -3.67 -27.58
N THR A 140 -3.92 -3.20 -26.50
CA THR A 140 -4.27 -1.79 -26.32
C THR A 140 -3.58 -1.23 -25.09
N ALA A 141 -2.89 -0.10 -25.25
CA ALA A 141 -2.32 0.64 -24.12
C ALA A 141 -3.42 1.46 -23.44
N LEU A 142 -3.63 1.21 -22.15
CA LEU A 142 -4.57 1.98 -21.33
C LEU A 142 -3.88 3.24 -20.82
N PRO A 143 -4.52 4.42 -20.83
CA PRO A 143 -3.94 5.65 -20.27
C PRO A 143 -3.84 5.63 -18.74
N GLY A 144 -4.58 4.75 -18.08
CA GLY A 144 -4.64 4.64 -16.62
C GLY A 144 -5.53 3.48 -16.18
N VAL A 145 -5.42 3.12 -14.90
CA VAL A 145 -6.22 2.06 -14.25
C VAL A 145 -6.75 2.52 -12.90
N ARG A 146 -7.77 1.85 -12.38
CA ARG A 146 -8.30 2.07 -11.04
C ARG A 146 -8.09 0.82 -10.21
N ILE A 147 -7.39 0.95 -9.09
CA ILE A 147 -7.07 -0.17 -8.21
C ILE A 147 -7.85 0.00 -6.90
N LEU A 148 -8.71 -0.96 -6.57
CA LEU A 148 -9.30 -1.03 -5.23
C LEU A 148 -8.22 -1.51 -4.26
N THR A 149 -7.83 -0.63 -3.34
CA THR A 149 -6.80 -0.98 -2.34
C THR A 149 -7.39 -1.74 -1.16
N PRO A 150 -6.55 -2.45 -0.37
CA PRO A 150 -7.00 -3.10 0.87
C PRO A 150 -7.65 -2.15 1.89
N ALA A 151 -7.39 -0.84 1.81
CA ALA A 151 -8.07 0.19 2.58
C ALA A 151 -9.54 0.40 2.17
N GLY A 152 -10.03 -0.27 1.13
CA GLY A 152 -11.34 -0.03 0.51
C GLY A 152 -11.41 1.28 -0.28
N ILE A 153 -10.26 1.85 -0.63
CA ILE A 153 -10.15 3.11 -1.38
C ILE A 153 -9.75 2.79 -2.82
N GLU A 154 -10.54 3.27 -3.78
CA GLU A 154 -10.21 3.17 -5.20
C GLU A 154 -9.17 4.25 -5.56
N VAL A 155 -8.02 3.81 -6.08
CA VAL A 155 -6.92 4.68 -6.47
C VAL A 155 -6.84 4.71 -8.00
N PRO A 156 -7.15 5.85 -8.64
CA PRO A 156 -6.89 6.04 -10.05
C PRO A 156 -5.40 6.32 -10.25
N VAL A 157 -4.76 5.58 -11.17
CA VAL A 157 -3.32 5.61 -11.42
C VAL A 157 -3.06 5.84 -12.91
N GLU A 158 -2.22 6.83 -13.23
CA GLU A 158 -1.73 7.06 -14.59
C GLU A 158 -0.71 5.99 -14.93
N LEU A 159 -0.88 5.38 -16.11
CA LEU A 159 0.08 4.43 -16.63
C LEU A 159 1.09 5.20 -17.49
N GLU A 160 2.37 4.98 -17.26
CA GLU A 160 3.49 5.61 -17.96
C GLU A 160 4.32 4.54 -18.67
N GLU A 161 5.12 4.96 -19.66
CA GLU A 161 6.14 4.13 -20.34
C GLU A 161 5.72 2.69 -20.69
N TYR A 162 5.17 2.53 -21.89
CA TYR A 162 4.72 1.24 -22.42
C TYR A 162 5.75 0.66 -23.39
N SER A 163 5.93 -0.66 -23.33
CA SER A 163 6.65 -1.40 -24.37
C SER A 163 6.06 -2.80 -24.52
N SER A 164 6.11 -3.36 -25.72
CA SER A 164 5.66 -4.73 -25.97
C SER A 164 6.51 -5.38 -27.06
N GLY A 165 6.49 -6.70 -27.07
CA GLY A 165 7.14 -7.53 -28.07
C GLY A 165 6.45 -8.88 -28.18
N ASP A 166 7.12 -9.85 -28.81
CA ASP A 166 6.54 -11.17 -29.00
C ASP A 166 6.39 -11.90 -27.65
N GLY A 167 5.14 -12.13 -27.25
CA GLY A 167 4.79 -12.84 -26.01
C GLY A 167 4.97 -12.05 -24.71
N TRP A 168 5.32 -10.76 -24.76
CA TRP A 168 5.51 -9.93 -23.56
C TRP A 168 5.04 -8.48 -23.75
N ALA A 169 4.60 -7.86 -22.65
CA ALA A 169 4.36 -6.42 -22.57
C ALA A 169 4.80 -5.88 -21.21
N GLN A 170 5.07 -4.58 -21.13
CA GLN A 170 5.41 -3.90 -19.90
C GLN A 170 4.77 -2.51 -19.83
N CYS A 171 4.59 -2.06 -18.61
CA CYS A 171 4.09 -0.74 -18.27
C CYS A 171 4.77 -0.24 -17.00
N ALA A 172 4.85 1.07 -16.82
CA ALA A 172 5.32 1.69 -15.59
C ALA A 172 4.21 2.48 -14.90
N VAL A 173 4.39 2.68 -13.60
CA VAL A 173 3.65 3.65 -12.79
C VAL A 173 4.66 4.47 -12.02
N ARG A 174 4.51 5.79 -12.06
CA ARG A 174 5.30 6.68 -11.21
C ARG A 174 4.69 6.72 -9.82
N LYS A 175 5.50 6.43 -8.82
CA LYS A 175 5.07 6.51 -7.43
C LYS A 175 4.80 7.96 -7.04
N ASP A 176 3.64 8.17 -6.43
CA ASP A 176 3.23 9.42 -5.82
C ASP A 176 2.96 9.20 -4.33
N ALA A 177 3.81 9.76 -3.47
CA ALA A 177 3.73 9.66 -2.02
C ALA A 177 2.81 10.71 -1.37
N GLY A 178 2.20 11.59 -2.16
CA GLY A 178 1.42 12.70 -1.61
C GLY A 178 2.33 13.72 -0.93
N ASP A 179 1.94 14.15 0.27
CA ASP A 179 2.75 15.03 1.10
C ASP A 179 3.65 14.29 2.11
N ASP A 180 3.78 12.96 1.98
CA ASP A 180 4.70 12.16 2.81
C ASP A 180 6.15 12.31 2.32
N PRO A 181 7.14 12.55 3.21
CA PRO A 181 8.55 12.63 2.84
C PRO A 181 9.15 11.23 2.58
N ASP A 182 8.62 10.52 1.59
CA ASP A 182 9.01 9.17 1.21
C ASP A 182 10.14 9.21 0.16
N VAL A 183 11.27 8.57 0.47
CA VAL A 183 12.44 8.53 -0.43
C VAL A 183 12.20 7.79 -1.74
N THR A 184 11.13 7.00 -1.84
CA THR A 184 10.73 6.28 -3.05
C THR A 184 9.74 7.05 -3.91
N ASP A 185 9.35 8.27 -3.50
CA ASP A 185 8.52 9.16 -4.30
C ASP A 185 9.16 9.48 -5.67
N GLY A 186 8.34 9.56 -6.71
CA GLY A 186 8.76 9.85 -8.08
C GLY A 186 9.44 8.71 -8.84
N LEU A 187 9.78 7.59 -8.17
CA LEU A 187 10.35 6.40 -8.82
C LEU A 187 9.33 5.75 -9.76
N LEU A 188 9.80 5.26 -10.90
CA LEU A 188 9.00 4.45 -11.81
C LEU A 188 9.08 2.98 -11.40
N VAL A 189 7.92 2.40 -11.12
CA VAL A 189 7.75 0.97 -10.86
C VAL A 189 7.23 0.33 -12.14
N PHE A 190 8.04 -0.53 -12.75
CA PHE A 190 7.69 -1.26 -13.94
C PHE A 190 7.18 -2.65 -13.58
N ALA A 191 6.23 -3.13 -14.38
CA ALA A 191 5.85 -4.52 -14.43
C ALA A 191 5.96 -5.02 -15.87
N ARG A 192 6.68 -6.14 -16.06
CA ARG A 192 6.69 -6.89 -17.32
C ARG A 192 5.86 -8.15 -17.15
N VAL A 193 4.93 -8.36 -18.07
CA VAL A 193 4.06 -9.52 -18.11
C VAL A 193 4.38 -10.36 -19.35
N CYS A 194 4.60 -11.66 -19.16
CA CYS A 194 4.87 -12.63 -20.21
C CYS A 194 3.86 -13.77 -20.15
N ARG A 195 3.53 -14.38 -21.29
CA ARG A 195 2.73 -15.62 -21.33
C ARG A 195 3.57 -16.80 -20.81
N THR A 196 2.91 -17.76 -20.17
CA THR A 196 3.53 -19.01 -19.72
C THR A 196 2.65 -20.22 -20.07
N ASP A 197 3.27 -21.39 -20.15
CA ASP A 197 2.63 -22.62 -20.61
C ASP A 197 1.72 -23.29 -19.55
N GLY A 198 1.87 -22.93 -18.26
CA GLY A 198 1.04 -23.42 -17.15
C GLY A 198 0.02 -22.39 -16.69
N PRO A 199 -1.07 -22.77 -16.01
CA PRO A 199 -2.04 -21.82 -15.46
C PRO A 199 -1.49 -21.09 -14.22
N GLY A 200 -2.03 -19.90 -13.94
CA GLY A 200 -1.73 -19.11 -12.73
C GLY A 200 -0.88 -17.86 -13.00
N VAL A 201 -0.57 -17.15 -11.91
CA VAL A 201 0.25 -15.92 -11.96
C VAL A 201 1.53 -16.15 -11.15
N ASP A 202 2.67 -16.13 -11.84
CA ASP A 202 4.01 -16.23 -11.25
C ASP A 202 4.57 -14.81 -11.07
N ILE A 203 5.04 -14.46 -9.86
CA ILE A 203 5.46 -13.09 -9.52
C ILE A 203 6.90 -13.10 -9.00
N ASP A 204 7.78 -12.37 -9.66
CA ASP A 204 9.17 -12.15 -9.22
C ASP A 204 9.61 -10.68 -9.39
N GLY A 205 10.81 -10.37 -8.88
CA GLY A 205 11.42 -9.04 -8.94
C GLY A 205 12.67 -8.98 -9.83
N GLY A 206 12.72 -8.02 -10.75
CA GLY A 206 13.90 -7.69 -11.55
C GLY A 206 14.79 -6.62 -10.90
N GLY A 207 15.52 -5.89 -11.74
CA GLY A 207 16.49 -4.88 -11.29
C GLY A 207 15.88 -3.79 -10.39
N GLY A 208 16.51 -3.51 -9.26
CA GLY A 208 16.10 -2.47 -8.32
C GLY A 208 14.98 -2.86 -7.35
N VAL A 209 14.43 -4.08 -7.46
CA VAL A 209 13.68 -4.73 -6.37
C VAL A 209 14.64 -5.56 -5.54
N GLY A 210 14.59 -5.41 -4.22
CA GLY A 210 15.52 -6.06 -3.31
C GLY A 210 15.31 -7.58 -3.24
N ARG A 211 16.35 -8.32 -2.84
CA ARG A 211 16.28 -9.74 -2.51
C ARG A 211 16.42 -9.93 -1.01
N VAL A 212 15.61 -10.80 -0.44
CA VAL A 212 15.65 -11.13 0.98
C VAL A 212 16.88 -11.98 1.27
N THR A 213 17.74 -11.55 2.18
CA THR A 213 18.96 -12.27 2.59
C THR A 213 18.91 -12.77 4.02
N ARG A 214 17.91 -12.35 4.81
CA ARG A 214 17.71 -12.75 6.21
C ARG A 214 16.31 -13.31 6.44
N GLU A 215 16.19 -14.23 7.39
CA GLU A 215 14.90 -14.78 7.81
C GLU A 215 14.10 -13.76 8.65
N GLY A 216 12.80 -14.03 8.84
CA GLY A 216 11.91 -13.17 9.65
C GLY A 216 11.26 -12.02 8.89
N LEU A 217 11.60 -11.85 7.62
CA LEU A 217 10.88 -10.98 6.69
C LEU A 217 9.67 -11.69 6.08
N ASP A 218 8.79 -10.90 5.48
CA ASP A 218 7.53 -11.36 4.88
C ASP A 218 7.72 -12.42 3.79
N GLN A 219 8.84 -12.34 3.06
CA GLN A 219 9.21 -13.25 1.98
C GLN A 219 10.41 -14.11 2.38
N PRO A 220 10.51 -15.35 1.89
CA PRO A 220 11.61 -16.24 2.25
C PRO A 220 12.95 -15.77 1.67
N VAL A 221 14.05 -16.22 2.28
CA VAL A 221 15.41 -15.93 1.80
C VAL A 221 15.58 -16.34 0.33
N GLY A 222 16.16 -15.44 -0.46
CA GLY A 222 16.33 -15.56 -1.91
C GLY A 222 15.18 -15.00 -2.73
N ALA A 223 13.98 -14.82 -2.16
CA ALA A 223 12.84 -14.27 -2.87
C ALA A 223 12.97 -12.75 -3.08
N ALA A 224 12.25 -12.22 -4.08
CA ALA A 224 12.08 -10.78 -4.25
C ALA A 224 11.34 -10.19 -3.04
N ALA A 225 11.79 -9.03 -2.58
CA ALA A 225 11.21 -8.25 -1.48
C ALA A 225 9.88 -7.59 -1.90
N ILE A 226 8.92 -8.43 -2.29
CA ILE A 226 7.54 -8.08 -2.65
C ILE A 226 6.65 -8.78 -1.63
N ASN A 227 6.07 -8.00 -0.70
CA ASN A 227 5.30 -8.57 0.41
C ASN A 227 4.01 -9.26 -0.07
N HIS A 228 3.40 -10.09 0.78
CA HIS A 228 2.20 -10.86 0.47
C HIS A 228 1.05 -10.00 -0.04
N VAL A 229 0.72 -8.89 0.62
CA VAL A 229 -0.37 -7.99 0.17
C VAL A 229 -0.12 -7.45 -1.25
N PRO A 230 1.05 -6.85 -1.58
CA PRO A 230 1.38 -6.51 -2.96
C PRO A 230 1.31 -7.68 -3.94
N ARG A 231 1.75 -8.89 -3.56
CA ARG A 231 1.66 -10.08 -4.44
C ARG A 231 0.20 -10.45 -4.73
N GLU A 232 -0.66 -10.42 -3.71
CA GLU A 232 -2.10 -10.65 -3.85
C GLU A 232 -2.73 -9.60 -4.77
N MET A 233 -2.42 -8.32 -4.56
CA MET A 233 -2.91 -7.23 -5.42
C MET A 233 -2.45 -7.40 -6.88
N ILE A 234 -1.18 -7.73 -7.11
CA ILE A 234 -0.66 -7.99 -8.47
C ILE A 234 -1.39 -9.19 -9.10
N ALA A 235 -1.52 -10.30 -8.36
CA ALA A 235 -2.15 -11.51 -8.86
C ALA A 235 -3.63 -11.28 -9.21
N GLU A 236 -4.37 -10.58 -8.35
CA GLU A 236 -5.77 -10.20 -8.56
C GLU A 236 -5.91 -9.36 -9.84
N GLN A 237 -5.14 -8.29 -9.97
CA GLN A 237 -5.23 -7.37 -11.10
C GLN A 237 -4.87 -8.03 -12.43
N VAL A 238 -3.87 -8.89 -12.44
CA VAL A 238 -3.47 -9.65 -13.63
C VAL A 238 -4.51 -10.72 -13.98
N SER A 239 -5.10 -11.38 -12.99
CA SER A 239 -6.14 -12.40 -13.19
C SER A 239 -7.44 -11.79 -13.70
N GLU A 240 -7.81 -10.61 -13.22
CA GLU A 240 -8.95 -9.85 -13.74
C GLU A 240 -8.70 -9.41 -15.20
N ALA A 241 -7.52 -8.92 -15.54
CA ALA A 241 -7.18 -8.60 -16.93
C ALA A 241 -7.27 -9.83 -17.84
N ALA A 242 -6.76 -10.98 -17.37
CA ALA A 242 -6.88 -12.24 -18.09
C ALA A 242 -8.34 -12.64 -18.30
N SER A 243 -9.15 -12.56 -17.25
CA SER A 243 -10.57 -12.92 -17.28
C SER A 243 -11.37 -12.01 -18.23
N SER A 244 -11.17 -10.69 -18.15
CA SER A 244 -11.83 -9.71 -19.04
C SER A 244 -11.50 -9.91 -20.51
N ASN A 245 -10.32 -10.46 -20.81
CA ASN A 245 -9.89 -10.77 -22.18
C ASN A 245 -10.14 -12.23 -22.58
N GLY A 246 -10.80 -13.03 -21.74
CA GLY A 246 -11.07 -14.45 -22.01
C GLY A 246 -9.80 -15.32 -22.10
N TYR A 247 -8.69 -14.87 -21.51
CA TYR A 247 -7.41 -15.59 -21.51
C TYR A 247 -7.36 -16.60 -20.36
N VAL A 248 -7.01 -17.85 -20.70
CA VAL A 248 -6.99 -18.99 -19.76
C VAL A 248 -5.58 -19.56 -19.51
N GLY A 249 -4.56 -19.01 -20.17
CA GLY A 249 -3.16 -19.39 -19.93
C GLY A 249 -2.59 -18.73 -18.68
N GLY A 250 -1.38 -19.09 -18.27
CA GLY A 250 -0.71 -18.39 -17.16
C GLY A 250 0.08 -17.19 -17.62
N LEU A 251 0.42 -16.36 -16.64
CA LEU A 251 1.16 -15.12 -16.80
C LEU A 251 2.30 -15.07 -15.78
N ARG A 252 3.50 -14.67 -16.24
CA ARG A 252 4.61 -14.31 -15.36
C ARG A 252 4.72 -12.80 -15.29
N VAL A 253 4.85 -12.27 -14.08
CA VAL A 253 4.99 -10.86 -13.77
C VAL A 253 6.38 -10.64 -13.15
N GLU A 254 7.19 -9.80 -13.79
CA GLU A 254 8.47 -9.34 -13.25
C GLU A 254 8.35 -7.85 -12.89
N ILE A 255 8.49 -7.52 -11.61
CA ILE A 255 8.48 -6.13 -11.13
C ILE A 255 9.90 -5.59 -11.04
N PHE A 256 10.19 -4.44 -11.62
CA PHE A 256 11.52 -3.82 -11.54
C PHE A 256 11.43 -2.30 -11.39
N VAL A 257 12.42 -1.71 -10.74
CA VAL A 257 12.43 -0.29 -10.36
C VAL A 257 13.78 0.32 -10.71
N PRO A 258 13.93 0.95 -11.87
CA PRO A 258 15.15 1.67 -12.22
C PRO A 258 15.52 2.70 -11.14
N GLY A 259 16.77 2.70 -10.70
CA GLY A 259 17.23 3.54 -9.57
C GLY A 259 16.88 3.00 -8.17
N GLY A 260 16.09 1.93 -8.06
CA GLY A 260 15.69 1.35 -6.78
C GLY A 260 16.88 0.90 -5.92
N ALA A 261 17.93 0.34 -6.52
CA ALA A 261 19.14 -0.06 -5.79
C ALA A 261 19.87 1.10 -5.12
N GLU A 262 19.87 2.28 -5.74
CA GLU A 262 20.49 3.49 -5.19
C GLU A 262 19.65 4.06 -4.05
N VAL A 263 18.34 4.17 -4.26
CA VAL A 263 17.40 4.67 -3.24
C VAL A 263 17.37 3.75 -2.02
N ALA A 264 17.44 2.44 -2.20
CA ALA A 264 17.42 1.46 -1.12
C ALA A 264 18.52 1.68 -0.08
N ARG A 265 19.69 2.21 -0.46
CA ARG A 265 20.78 2.52 0.47
C ARG A 265 20.42 3.58 1.51
N ARG A 266 19.39 4.40 1.22
CA ARG A 266 18.86 5.44 2.10
C ARG A 266 17.61 4.99 2.86
N THR A 267 17.26 3.70 2.78
CA THR A 267 16.11 3.09 3.48
C THR A 267 16.59 2.18 4.62
N PHE A 268 15.66 1.57 5.34
CA PHE A 268 15.95 0.54 6.34
C PHE A 268 16.32 -0.83 5.73
N ASN A 269 16.13 -1.03 4.42
CA ASN A 269 16.36 -2.30 3.74
C ASN A 269 17.74 -2.94 4.02
N PRO A 270 18.86 -2.21 3.97
CA PRO A 270 20.17 -2.81 4.23
C PRO A 270 20.29 -3.43 5.64
N ARG A 271 19.62 -2.83 6.64
CA ARG A 271 19.61 -3.33 8.02
C ARG A 271 18.71 -4.55 8.20
N LEU A 272 17.61 -4.58 7.45
CA LEU A 272 16.63 -5.67 7.49
C LEU A 272 17.10 -6.93 6.73
N GLY A 273 18.22 -6.86 6.00
CA GLY A 273 18.67 -7.96 5.13
C GLY A 273 17.93 -7.97 3.80
N ILE A 274 17.76 -6.81 3.18
CA ILE A 274 17.22 -6.66 1.83
C ILE A 274 18.26 -5.96 0.98
N GLU A 275 18.77 -6.66 -0.03
CA GLU A 275 19.90 -6.22 -0.85
C GLU A 275 19.53 -6.02 -2.32
N GLY A 276 20.21 -5.10 -3.01
CA GLY A 276 20.06 -4.89 -4.44
C GLY A 276 18.85 -4.05 -4.89
N GLY A 277 17.99 -3.60 -3.97
CA GLY A 277 16.80 -2.83 -4.33
C GLY A 277 15.86 -2.46 -3.19
N ILE A 278 14.81 -1.72 -3.53
CA ILE A 278 13.74 -1.35 -2.60
C ILE A 278 12.77 -2.52 -2.39
N SER A 279 11.97 -2.41 -1.35
CA SER A 279 10.87 -3.34 -1.09
C SER A 279 9.59 -2.84 -1.76
N ILE A 280 8.86 -3.76 -2.39
CA ILE A 280 7.50 -3.52 -2.86
C ILE A 280 6.56 -3.93 -1.71
N LEU A 281 6.03 -2.92 -1.03
CA LEU A 281 5.27 -3.09 0.21
C LEU A 281 4.08 -2.12 0.24
N GLY A 282 3.18 -2.36 1.19
CA GLY A 282 1.97 -1.57 1.38
C GLY A 282 0.82 -2.45 1.84
N THR A 283 0.51 -2.42 3.14
CA THR A 283 -0.57 -3.23 3.73
C THR A 283 -1.96 -2.68 3.39
N SER A 284 -2.09 -1.36 3.28
CA SER A 284 -3.35 -0.68 2.98
C SER A 284 -3.49 -0.25 1.52
N GLY A 285 -2.40 -0.33 0.74
CA GLY A 285 -2.30 0.25 -0.60
C GLY A 285 -2.16 1.78 -0.64
N ILE A 286 -2.34 2.49 0.49
CA ILE A 286 -2.29 3.96 0.58
C ILE A 286 -1.09 4.42 1.41
N VAL A 287 -0.43 5.48 0.95
CA VAL A 287 0.59 6.20 1.74
C VAL A 287 -0.11 7.30 2.52
N ARG A 288 -0.09 7.18 3.85
CA ARG A 288 -0.64 8.19 4.76
C ARG A 288 0.51 9.07 5.26
N PRO A 289 0.48 10.39 5.04
CA PRO A 289 1.57 11.26 5.45
C PRO A 289 1.85 11.21 6.95
N MET A 290 3.13 11.13 7.31
CA MET A 290 3.60 11.16 8.70
C MET A 290 2.94 10.09 9.59
N SER A 291 2.70 8.89 9.03
CA SER A 291 2.03 7.80 9.73
C SER A 291 2.85 7.28 10.92
N GLU A 292 2.33 7.47 12.13
CA GLU A 292 2.91 6.87 13.35
C GLU A 292 2.96 5.33 13.26
N GLN A 293 1.95 4.73 12.62
CA GLN A 293 1.87 3.29 12.40
C GLN A 293 3.02 2.75 11.55
N ALA A 294 3.46 3.49 10.53
CA ALA A 294 4.56 3.04 9.66
C ALA A 294 5.89 2.90 10.42
N ILE A 295 6.10 3.76 11.43
CA ILE A 295 7.28 3.67 12.30
C ILE A 295 7.17 2.43 13.20
N VAL A 296 5.99 2.19 13.79
CA VAL A 296 5.74 1.01 14.64
C VAL A 296 5.89 -0.30 13.85
N ASP A 297 5.41 -0.34 12.61
CA ASP A 297 5.55 -1.49 11.72
C ASP A 297 7.02 -1.75 11.36
N THR A 298 7.84 -0.70 11.25
CA THR A 298 9.29 -0.83 11.05
C THR A 298 9.96 -1.45 12.28
N ILE A 299 9.61 -1.02 13.49
CA ILE A 299 10.11 -1.60 14.75
C ILE A 299 9.75 -3.09 14.82
N ARG A 300 8.51 -3.45 14.49
CA ARG A 300 8.06 -4.86 14.45
C ARG A 300 8.85 -5.67 13.43
N THR A 301 9.08 -5.13 12.24
CA THR A 301 9.83 -5.82 11.19
C THR A 301 11.26 -6.10 11.63
N GLU A 302 11.94 -5.11 12.22
CA GLU A 302 13.30 -5.28 12.74
C GLU A 302 13.37 -6.35 13.84
N MET A 303 12.42 -6.34 14.78
CA MET A 303 12.32 -7.35 15.84
C MET A 303 11.99 -8.76 15.30
N ASN A 304 11.18 -8.88 14.26
CA ASN A 304 10.90 -10.19 13.62
C ASN A 304 12.17 -10.79 13.03
N VAL A 305 13.01 -9.98 12.36
CA VAL A 305 14.30 -10.44 11.83
C VAL A 305 15.18 -10.94 12.97
N ARG A 306 15.27 -10.19 14.09
CA ARG A 306 16.03 -10.62 15.27
C ARG A 306 15.53 -11.95 15.83
N ARG A 307 14.21 -12.16 15.95
CA ARG A 307 13.66 -13.44 16.42
C ARG A 307 13.98 -14.59 15.48
N ALA A 308 13.89 -14.37 14.18
CA ALA A 308 14.20 -15.40 13.19
C ALA A 308 15.68 -15.78 13.19
N GLU A 309 16.56 -14.83 13.48
CA GLU A 309 18.00 -15.09 13.73
C GLU A 309 18.26 -15.83 15.06
N GLY A 310 17.21 -16.13 15.84
CA GLY A 310 17.29 -16.87 17.10
C GLY A 310 17.53 -16.00 18.34
N ALA A 311 17.50 -14.67 18.21
CA ALA A 311 17.71 -13.78 19.34
C ALA A 311 16.59 -13.91 20.38
N THR A 312 16.96 -14.12 21.63
CA THR A 312 16.08 -14.12 22.81
C THR A 312 16.18 -12.82 23.61
N HIS A 313 17.22 -12.02 23.33
CA HIS A 313 17.54 -10.77 24.01
C HIS A 313 17.54 -9.62 23.00
N LEU A 314 17.10 -8.44 23.43
CA LEU A 314 17.06 -7.24 22.59
C LEU A 314 17.82 -6.07 23.22
N LEU A 315 18.69 -5.46 22.43
CA LEU A 315 19.18 -4.12 22.68
C LEU A 315 18.32 -3.10 21.92
N VAL A 316 17.71 -2.16 22.65
CA VAL A 316 16.77 -1.17 22.09
C VAL A 316 17.23 0.24 22.41
N MET A 317 17.12 1.12 21.41
CA MET A 317 17.57 2.51 21.52
C MET A 317 16.54 3.48 20.94
N PRO A 318 16.19 4.58 21.67
CA PRO A 318 15.30 5.60 21.14
C PRO A 318 15.87 6.44 20.00
N GLY A 319 17.17 6.38 19.69
CA GLY A 319 17.76 7.20 18.63
C GLY A 319 19.28 7.17 18.65
N ASN A 320 19.89 7.97 17.77
CA ASN A 320 21.32 7.90 17.49
C ASN A 320 22.19 8.21 18.71
N TYR A 321 21.81 9.14 19.61
CA TYR A 321 22.59 9.37 20.82
C TYR A 321 22.73 8.11 21.69
N GLY A 322 21.68 7.29 21.77
CA GLY A 322 21.76 6.02 22.50
C GLY A 322 22.71 5.03 21.82
N ARG A 323 22.73 5.05 20.48
CA ARG A 323 23.64 4.23 19.66
C ARG A 323 25.09 4.65 19.84
N ASP A 324 25.38 5.93 19.68
CA ASP A 324 26.72 6.49 19.80
C ASP A 324 27.29 6.25 21.22
N TYR A 325 26.44 6.40 22.25
CA TYR A 325 26.83 6.12 23.64
C TYR A 325 27.06 4.61 23.88
N ALA A 326 26.18 3.75 23.39
CA ALA A 326 26.32 2.31 23.55
C ALA A 326 27.56 1.76 22.83
N GLU A 327 27.86 2.25 21.63
CA GLU A 327 29.05 1.85 20.87
C GLU A 327 30.33 2.41 21.50
N GLY A 328 30.36 3.71 21.80
CA GLY A 328 31.57 4.39 22.27
C GLY A 328 31.91 4.12 23.74
N GLU A 329 30.93 4.28 24.64
CA GLU A 329 31.17 4.24 26.09
C GLU A 329 30.89 2.86 26.70
N LEU A 330 29.93 2.11 26.14
CA LEU A 330 29.61 0.77 26.61
C LEU A 330 30.31 -0.34 25.79
N GLY A 331 30.86 -0.04 24.61
CA GLY A 331 31.51 -1.05 23.76
C GLY A 331 30.55 -2.14 23.24
N LEU A 332 29.26 -1.82 23.14
CA LEU A 332 28.23 -2.75 22.66
C LEU A 332 28.27 -2.87 21.14
N ASN A 333 27.96 -4.06 20.63
CA ASN A 333 27.65 -4.22 19.21
C ASN A 333 26.26 -3.64 18.93
N VAL A 334 26.22 -2.51 18.23
CA VAL A 334 24.98 -1.78 17.94
C VAL A 334 24.42 -2.05 16.55
N ASP A 335 25.00 -2.97 15.79
CA ASP A 335 24.51 -3.33 14.45
C ASP A 335 23.21 -4.13 14.51
N GLU A 336 22.98 -4.84 15.62
CA GLU A 336 21.76 -5.63 15.86
C GLU A 336 20.75 -4.89 16.76
N ALA A 337 21.09 -3.67 17.21
CA ALA A 337 20.22 -2.87 18.07
C ALA A 337 18.99 -2.35 17.32
N VAL A 338 17.82 -2.50 17.93
CA VAL A 338 16.54 -2.03 17.38
C VAL A 338 16.32 -0.56 17.71
N GLN A 339 15.96 0.25 16.71
CA GLN A 339 15.68 1.67 16.93
C GLN A 339 14.19 1.94 17.13
N CYS A 340 13.78 2.30 18.34
CA CYS A 340 12.36 2.52 18.67
C CYS A 340 11.88 3.98 18.56
N SER A 341 12.76 4.92 18.21
CA SER A 341 12.43 6.36 18.08
C SER A 341 11.75 6.94 19.34
N ASN A 342 10.47 7.29 19.26
CA ASN A 342 9.69 7.78 20.40
C ASN A 342 8.69 6.73 20.95
N TYR A 343 8.60 5.56 20.33
CA TYR A 343 7.56 4.55 20.57
C TYR A 343 8.09 3.44 21.49
N ILE A 344 8.44 3.82 22.73
CA ILE A 344 9.02 2.89 23.70
C ILE A 344 7.97 1.88 24.15
N GLY A 345 6.74 2.32 24.42
CA GLY A 345 5.64 1.44 24.80
C GLY A 345 5.33 0.39 23.75
N GLU A 346 5.22 0.81 22.50
CA GLU A 346 4.95 -0.07 21.37
C GLU A 346 6.11 -1.06 21.15
N ALA A 347 7.37 -0.63 21.32
CA ALA A 347 8.52 -1.52 21.26
C ALA A 347 8.48 -2.61 22.36
N LEU A 348 8.08 -2.26 23.58
CA LEU A 348 7.89 -3.22 24.68
C LEU A 348 6.76 -4.21 24.37
N ASP A 349 5.62 -3.72 23.89
CA ASP A 349 4.47 -4.56 23.55
C ASP A 349 4.82 -5.53 22.41
N ILE A 350 5.53 -5.05 21.39
CA ILE A 350 6.01 -5.88 20.28
C ILE A 350 6.98 -6.94 20.80
N ALA A 351 8.00 -6.55 21.58
CA ALA A 351 8.98 -7.47 22.13
C ALA A 351 8.34 -8.59 22.96
N SER A 352 7.38 -8.22 23.83
CA SER A 352 6.61 -9.18 24.63
C SER A 352 5.76 -10.10 23.73
N SER A 353 5.09 -9.55 22.72
CA SER A 353 4.27 -10.34 21.78
C SER A 353 5.06 -11.35 20.94
N LEU A 354 6.33 -11.03 20.66
CA LEU A 354 7.24 -11.89 19.91
C LEU A 354 7.99 -12.91 20.80
N GLY A 355 7.77 -12.84 22.12
CA GLY A 355 8.32 -13.77 23.09
C GLY A 355 9.81 -13.60 23.37
N PHE A 356 10.34 -12.38 23.25
CA PHE A 356 11.68 -12.10 23.74
C PHE A 356 11.72 -12.26 25.27
N GLU A 357 12.85 -12.74 25.79
CA GLU A 357 13.03 -13.00 27.22
C GLU A 357 13.49 -11.74 27.95
N THR A 358 14.39 -10.97 27.34
CA THR A 358 14.92 -9.74 27.95
C THR A 358 15.05 -8.60 26.94
N LEU A 359 14.94 -7.37 27.44
CA LEU A 359 15.15 -6.14 26.68
C LEU A 359 15.99 -5.15 27.49
N LEU A 360 17.10 -4.70 26.92
CA LEU A 360 17.94 -3.63 27.46
C LEU A 360 17.69 -2.33 26.69
N LEU A 361 17.15 -1.32 27.38
CA LEU A 361 16.89 0.00 26.83
C LEU A 361 18.03 0.96 27.18
N VAL A 362 18.76 1.45 26.17
CA VAL A 362 19.80 2.48 26.36
C VAL A 362 19.31 3.82 25.83
N GLY A 363 19.18 4.83 26.70
CA GLY A 363 18.55 6.09 26.31
C GLY A 363 19.00 7.33 27.07
N HIS A 364 18.88 8.46 26.38
CA HIS A 364 19.18 9.78 26.94
C HIS A 364 18.13 10.19 27.98
N ILE A 365 18.56 10.86 29.05
CA ILE A 365 17.69 11.37 30.13
C ILE A 365 16.49 12.19 29.62
N GLY A 366 16.68 12.98 28.57
CA GLY A 366 15.60 13.78 27.95
C GLY A 366 14.42 12.96 27.41
N LYS A 367 14.61 11.67 27.11
CA LYS A 367 13.52 10.76 26.76
C LYS A 367 13.08 9.94 27.97
N LEU A 368 14.04 9.35 28.68
CA LEU A 368 13.75 8.40 29.77
C LEU A 368 13.12 9.05 31.01
N ALA A 369 13.37 10.33 31.28
CA ALA A 369 12.65 11.06 32.32
C ALA A 369 11.13 11.12 32.05
N LYS A 370 10.70 11.13 30.78
CA LYS A 370 9.26 11.10 30.45
C LYS A 370 8.65 9.74 30.74
N VAL A 371 9.41 8.69 30.48
CA VAL A 371 8.99 7.30 30.72
C VAL A 371 8.88 7.01 32.21
N SER A 372 9.75 7.57 33.06
CA SER A 372 9.63 7.42 34.52
C SER A 372 8.31 8.02 35.07
N ALA A 373 7.80 9.07 34.42
CA ALA A 373 6.46 9.61 34.71
C ALA A 373 5.30 8.74 34.15
N GLY A 374 5.59 7.70 33.37
CA GLY A 374 4.61 6.82 32.74
C GLY A 374 4.29 7.18 31.28
N ASN A 375 4.97 8.16 30.68
CA ASN A 375 4.76 8.53 29.27
C ASN A 375 5.58 7.60 28.36
N MET A 376 4.91 6.61 27.78
CA MET A 376 5.53 5.60 26.93
C MET A 376 5.82 6.08 25.49
N ASN A 377 5.28 7.23 25.10
CA ASN A 377 5.66 7.94 23.88
C ASN A 377 6.44 9.21 24.23
N THR A 378 7.70 9.29 23.80
CA THR A 378 8.63 10.34 24.27
C THR A 378 8.63 11.61 23.42
N HIS A 379 7.78 11.68 22.39
CA HIS A 379 7.71 12.86 21.52
C HIS A 379 7.23 14.08 22.32
N SER A 380 7.89 15.23 22.18
CA SER A 380 7.59 16.46 22.94
C SER A 380 6.15 16.94 22.79
N ARG A 381 5.58 16.80 21.59
CA ARG A 381 4.15 17.07 21.32
C ARG A 381 3.19 16.21 22.16
N THR A 382 3.59 14.98 22.50
CA THR A 382 2.76 14.02 23.25
C THR A 382 2.95 14.20 24.75
N SER A 383 4.19 14.45 25.17
CA SER A 383 4.55 14.68 26.55
C SER A 383 5.81 15.55 26.63
N ASP A 384 5.74 16.62 27.41
CA ASP A 384 6.91 17.27 27.99
C ASP A 384 6.67 17.43 29.49
N ALA A 385 7.55 16.82 30.29
CA ALA A 385 7.47 16.78 31.76
C ALA A 385 8.87 16.59 32.38
N ARG A 386 9.93 16.92 31.64
CA ARG A 386 11.31 16.58 32.03
C ARG A 386 11.75 17.35 33.27
N ALA A 387 11.48 18.65 33.28
CA ALA A 387 11.81 19.54 34.40
C ALA A 387 11.02 19.14 35.65
N GLU A 388 9.72 18.88 35.50
CA GLU A 388 8.81 18.46 36.57
C GLU A 388 9.26 17.14 37.21
N VAL A 389 9.66 16.17 36.38
CA VAL A 389 10.17 14.88 36.87
C VAL A 389 11.49 15.05 37.61
N LEU A 390 12.44 15.80 37.05
CA LEU A 390 13.74 16.05 37.69
C LEU A 390 13.58 16.86 38.98
N ALA A 391 12.70 17.86 39.00
CA ALA A 391 12.35 18.63 40.19
C ALA A 391 11.72 17.74 41.27
N ALA A 392 10.78 16.87 40.91
CA ALA A 392 10.14 15.96 41.86
C ALA A 392 11.15 14.97 42.49
N HIS A 393 12.00 14.34 41.67
CA HIS A 393 13.02 13.43 42.17
C HIS A 393 14.16 14.17 42.91
N GLY A 394 14.46 15.41 42.52
CA GLY A 394 15.36 16.30 43.23
C GLY A 394 14.85 16.66 44.63
N ALA A 395 13.58 17.05 44.73
CA ALA A 395 12.92 17.33 46.01
C ALA A 395 12.91 16.10 46.93
N LEU A 396 12.61 14.91 46.39
CA LEU A 396 12.68 13.64 47.13
C LEU A 396 14.10 13.34 47.62
N ALA A 397 15.12 13.76 46.87
CA ALA A 397 16.52 13.62 47.21
C ALA A 397 17.04 14.71 48.18
N GLY A 398 16.22 15.69 48.54
CA GLY A 398 16.57 16.76 49.49
C GLY A 398 17.08 18.05 48.85
N ALA A 399 16.87 18.27 47.55
CA ALA A 399 17.15 19.55 46.91
C ALA A 399 16.41 20.70 47.63
N SER A 400 17.06 21.86 47.74
CA SER A 400 16.42 23.06 48.29
C SER A 400 15.22 23.51 47.45
N CYS A 401 14.29 24.28 48.05
CA CYS A 401 13.17 24.86 47.31
C CYS A 401 13.64 25.73 46.15
N ASP A 402 14.73 26.49 46.34
CA ASP A 402 15.32 27.37 45.33
C ASP A 402 15.87 26.54 44.15
N ALA A 403 16.53 25.41 44.43
CA ALA A 403 17.01 24.50 43.39
C ALA A 403 15.85 23.84 42.62
N VAL A 404 14.78 23.43 43.31
CA VAL A 404 13.57 22.87 42.68
C VAL A 404 12.93 23.90 41.75
N GLU A 405 12.82 25.15 42.18
CA GLU A 405 12.31 26.24 41.35
C GLU A 405 13.20 26.50 40.13
N ALA A 406 14.52 26.49 40.30
CA ALA A 406 15.47 26.64 39.20
C ALA A 406 15.40 25.47 38.19
N ILE A 407 15.22 24.23 38.66
CA ILE A 407 15.03 23.06 37.80
C ILE A 407 13.74 23.19 36.98
N MET A 408 12.63 23.63 37.59
CA MET A 408 11.36 23.85 36.91
C MET A 408 11.45 24.92 35.79
N GLN A 409 12.39 25.86 35.92
CA GLN A 409 12.66 26.90 34.92
C GLN A 409 13.71 26.50 33.88
N SER A 410 14.36 25.35 34.05
CA SER A 410 15.41 24.88 33.13
C SER A 410 14.83 24.50 31.77
N ILE A 411 15.52 24.88 30.70
CA ILE A 411 15.11 24.57 29.32
C ILE A 411 15.61 23.19 28.92
N THR A 412 16.83 22.86 29.38
CA THR A 412 17.48 21.60 29.05
C THR A 412 17.57 20.67 30.25
N THR A 413 17.64 19.36 29.99
CA THR A 413 17.90 18.40 31.06
C THR A 413 19.29 18.57 31.65
N ASP A 414 20.28 18.98 30.87
CA ASP A 414 21.65 19.14 31.38
C ASP A 414 21.75 20.33 32.35
N GLU A 415 21.03 21.43 32.12
CA GLU A 415 20.89 22.52 33.11
C GLU A 415 20.30 22.01 34.43
N ALA A 416 19.20 21.25 34.36
CA ALA A 416 18.57 20.68 35.54
C ALA A 416 19.50 19.70 36.28
N LEU A 417 20.26 18.88 35.55
CA LEU A 417 21.24 17.95 36.14
C LEU A 417 22.40 18.70 36.80
N ALA A 418 22.87 19.81 36.21
CA ALA A 418 23.89 20.65 36.81
C ALA A 418 23.43 21.25 38.14
N ILE A 419 22.18 21.71 38.24
CA ILE A 419 21.61 22.22 39.51
C ILE A 419 21.58 21.12 40.58
N LEU A 420 21.13 19.91 40.22
CA LEU A 420 21.15 18.76 41.15
C LEU A 420 22.58 18.37 41.56
N GLN A 421 23.56 18.54 40.67
CA GLN A 421 24.97 18.28 40.95
C GLN A 421 25.54 19.31 41.93
N ASP A 422 25.22 20.60 41.76
CA ASP A 422 25.68 21.69 42.62
C ASP A 422 25.10 21.59 44.04
N GLU A 423 23.85 21.12 44.16
CA GLU A 423 23.20 20.80 45.44
C GLU A 423 23.72 19.49 46.06
N GLY A 424 24.53 18.70 45.34
CA GLY A 424 25.07 17.43 45.82
C GLY A 424 24.06 16.28 45.91
N VAL A 425 22.91 16.41 45.24
CA VAL A 425 21.80 15.44 45.29
C VAL A 425 21.55 14.70 43.97
N LEU A 426 22.38 14.91 42.94
CA LEU A 426 22.24 14.26 41.63
C LEU A 426 22.14 12.73 41.72
N GLY A 427 23.07 12.09 42.43
CA GLY A 427 23.11 10.62 42.56
C GLY A 427 21.81 10.05 43.16
N PRO A 428 21.38 10.50 44.35
CA PRO A 428 20.11 10.07 44.95
C PRO A 428 18.88 10.39 44.08
N ALA A 429 18.84 11.55 43.42
CA ALA A 429 17.74 11.91 42.52
C ALA A 429 17.67 10.95 41.31
N MET A 430 18.81 10.66 40.68
CA MET A 430 18.88 9.72 39.56
C MET A 430 18.60 8.28 39.97
N ALA A 431 18.98 7.86 41.18
CA ALA A 431 18.59 6.56 41.72
C ALA A 431 17.06 6.45 41.87
N SER A 432 16.42 7.48 42.44
CA SER A 432 14.95 7.54 42.56
C SER A 432 14.25 7.51 41.20
N LEU A 433 14.74 8.30 40.24
CA LEU A 433 14.19 8.35 38.89
C LEU A 433 14.34 7.01 38.17
N THR A 434 15.52 6.41 38.24
CA THR A 434 15.84 5.15 37.54
C THR A 434 15.06 3.98 38.15
N GLN A 435 14.86 3.94 39.46
CA GLN A 435 13.96 2.98 40.09
C GLN A 435 12.54 3.12 39.54
N ARG A 436 12.01 4.35 39.51
CA ARG A 436 10.65 4.59 39.02
C ARG A 436 10.52 4.25 37.53
N LEU A 437 11.54 4.54 36.74
CA LEU A 437 11.64 4.16 35.34
C LEU A 437 11.54 2.64 35.14
N GLY A 438 12.35 1.88 35.88
CA GLY A 438 12.31 0.41 35.83
C GLY A 438 10.93 -0.14 36.18
N GLU A 439 10.28 0.38 37.22
CA GLU A 439 8.92 0.01 37.59
C GLU A 439 7.91 0.27 36.44
N ARG A 440 8.00 1.41 35.76
CA ARG A 440 7.12 1.74 34.63
C ARG A 440 7.35 0.85 33.41
N LEU A 441 8.62 0.61 33.07
CA LEU A 441 8.98 -0.26 31.95
C LEU A 441 8.48 -1.69 32.20
N GLN A 442 8.77 -2.26 33.37
CA GLN A 442 8.33 -3.60 33.72
C GLN A 442 6.80 -3.71 33.79
N GLN A 443 6.12 -2.69 34.33
CA GLN A 443 4.66 -2.64 34.35
C GLN A 443 4.05 -2.72 32.93
N ARG A 444 4.66 -2.08 31.93
CA ARG A 444 4.19 -2.15 30.55
C ARG A 444 4.53 -3.48 29.88
N ALA A 445 5.72 -4.00 30.12
CA ALA A 445 6.21 -5.25 29.54
C ALA A 445 5.45 -6.50 30.04
N GLY A 446 4.93 -6.44 31.27
CA GLY A 446 4.29 -7.57 31.94
C GLY A 446 5.31 -8.56 32.51
N ASP A 447 4.87 -9.78 32.82
CA ASP A 447 5.72 -10.78 33.50
C ASP A 447 6.59 -11.61 32.55
N ASN A 448 6.32 -11.55 31.24
CA ASN A 448 6.95 -12.42 30.24
C ASN A 448 8.24 -11.85 29.64
N LEU A 449 8.56 -10.59 29.91
CA LEU A 449 9.72 -9.89 29.37
C LEU A 449 10.43 -9.15 30.50
N GLN A 450 11.68 -9.53 30.79
CA GLN A 450 12.51 -8.77 31.72
C GLN A 450 13.03 -7.50 31.02
N VAL A 451 12.77 -6.33 31.61
CA VAL A 451 13.21 -5.05 31.03
C VAL A 451 14.16 -4.33 31.96
N GLU A 452 15.32 -3.98 31.43
CA GLU A 452 16.31 -3.17 32.13
C GLU A 452 16.66 -1.94 31.30
N CYS A 453 17.17 -0.89 31.95
CA CYS A 453 17.53 0.34 31.25
C CYS A 453 18.82 0.97 31.78
N ILE A 454 19.46 1.72 30.88
CA ILE A 454 20.63 2.56 31.16
C ILE A 454 20.28 3.99 30.74
N VAL A 455 20.43 4.90 31.70
CA VAL A 455 20.15 6.32 31.53
C VAL A 455 21.47 7.08 31.50
N PHE A 456 21.65 7.91 30.48
CA PHE A 456 22.84 8.75 30.34
C PHE A 456 22.48 10.19 29.92
N SER A 457 23.43 11.10 30.07
CA SER A 457 23.45 12.36 29.32
C SER A 457 24.80 12.58 28.65
N LEU A 458 24.84 13.46 27.65
CA LEU A 458 26.09 13.77 26.95
C LEU A 458 27.07 14.55 27.85
N ALA A 459 26.57 15.38 28.76
CA ALA A 459 27.40 16.19 29.64
C ALA A 459 27.91 15.42 30.87
N HIS A 460 27.12 14.48 31.40
CA HIS A 460 27.41 13.80 32.67
C HIS A 460 27.74 12.30 32.50
N GLY A 461 27.65 11.76 31.28
CA GLY A 461 27.86 10.34 31.02
C GLY A 461 26.77 9.49 31.66
N LEU A 462 27.16 8.40 32.32
CA LEU A 462 26.23 7.48 32.96
C LEU A 462 25.54 8.14 34.16
N LEU A 463 24.20 8.20 34.15
CA LEU A 463 23.40 8.76 35.23
C LEU A 463 22.76 7.71 36.13
N GLY A 464 22.40 6.56 35.56
CA GLY A 464 21.74 5.49 36.32
C GLY A 464 21.52 4.22 35.51
N LYS A 465 21.37 3.11 36.22
CA LYS A 465 21.02 1.80 35.68
C LYS A 465 19.99 1.12 36.56
N THR A 466 19.09 0.34 35.97
CA THR A 466 18.22 -0.55 36.75
C THR A 466 19.02 -1.77 37.23
N PRO A 467 18.58 -2.45 38.32
CA PRO A 467 19.39 -3.45 39.01
C PRO A 467 19.89 -4.62 38.14
N GLY A 468 19.13 -5.04 37.13
CA GLY A 468 19.52 -6.15 36.24
C GLY A 468 20.28 -5.71 34.99
N ALA A 469 20.48 -4.41 34.77
CA ALA A 469 21.11 -3.89 33.54
C ALA A 469 22.51 -4.46 33.31
N ASP A 470 23.34 -4.55 34.34
CA ASP A 470 24.68 -5.15 34.22
C ASP A 470 24.63 -6.65 33.91
N GLY A 471 23.55 -7.33 34.28
CA GLY A 471 23.26 -8.70 33.86
C GLY A 471 23.03 -8.79 32.36
N LEU A 472 22.17 -7.92 31.82
CA LEU A 472 21.88 -7.90 30.38
C LEU A 472 23.07 -7.41 29.55
N LEU A 473 23.86 -6.46 30.04
CA LEU A 473 25.10 -6.02 29.37
C LEU A 473 26.09 -7.17 29.14
N ARG A 474 26.17 -8.12 30.09
CA ARG A 474 27.02 -9.32 29.92
C ARG A 474 26.50 -10.27 28.85
N ILE A 475 25.18 -10.35 28.68
CA ILE A 475 24.54 -11.15 27.63
C ILE A 475 24.83 -10.54 26.25
N GLU A 476 24.81 -9.21 26.15
CA GLU A 476 25.13 -8.44 24.94
C GLU A 476 26.65 -8.36 24.63
N GLY A 477 27.47 -9.15 25.32
CA GLY A 477 28.89 -9.32 24.98
C GLY A 477 29.88 -8.39 25.72
N ILE A 478 29.46 -7.62 26.73
CA ILE A 478 30.42 -6.94 27.61
C ILE A 478 30.93 -7.91 28.67
N ALA A 479 32.06 -8.55 28.38
CA ALA A 479 32.90 -9.12 29.42
C ALA A 479 33.40 -7.96 30.29
N GLY A 480 32.99 -7.94 31.55
CA GLY A 480 33.35 -6.88 32.50
C GLY A 480 34.84 -6.59 32.51
N SER A 481 35.18 -5.31 32.49
CA SER A 481 36.50 -4.80 32.89
C SER A 481 36.61 -4.69 34.40
#